data_AF-A0A2M6ZYQ0-F1
#
_entry.id   AF-A0A2M6ZYQ0-F1
#
_cell.length_a   1.000
_cell.length_b   1.000
_cell.length_c   1.000
_cell.angle_alpha   90.00
_cell.angle_beta   90.00
_cell.angle_gamma   90.00
#
_symmetry.space_group_name_H-M   'P 1'
#
loop_
_entity.id
_entity.type
_entity.pdbx_description
1 polymer ?
#
loop_
_entity_poly.entity_id
_entity_poly.type
_entity_poly.pdbx_seq_one_letter_code
_entity_poly.pdbx_strand_id
1 'polypeptide(L)' 'MQVHYPIKIQTIRSKGQKPRLYLAIPMALAAAIDMDGGEKVEWKLVDKQKLYLLRHQATNKKSQRKNKK' A
#
# COMPACT_ATOMS: atom_id res chain seq x y z
N MET A 1 5.55 18.32 -7.08
CA MET A 1 6.67 17.36 -7.26
C MET A 1 6.06 15.98 -7.48
N GLN A 2 6.40 15.31 -8.59
CA GLN A 2 5.91 13.96 -8.88
C GLN A 2 6.98 12.96 -8.47
N VAL A 3 6.73 12.24 -7.37
CA VAL A 3 7.69 11.27 -6.83
C VAL A 3 7.25 9.88 -7.27
N HIS A 4 8.15 9.16 -7.93
CA HIS A 4 7.90 7.81 -8.42
C HIS A 4 8.64 6.79 -7.53
N TYR A 5 7.93 5.74 -7.11
CA TYR A 5 8.49 4.66 -6.32
C TYR A 5 8.42 3.36 -7.12
N PRO A 6 9.39 3.08 -8.01
CA PRO A 6 9.39 1.84 -8.78
C PRO A 6 9.58 0.65 -7.85
N ILE A 7 8.71 -0.35 -7.97
CA ILE A 7 8.77 -1.59 -7.20
C ILE A 7 8.68 -2.80 -8.12
N LYS A 8 9.28 -3.91 -7.70
CA LYS A 8 9.14 -5.20 -8.37
C LYS A 8 8.06 -6.03 -7.66
N ILE A 9 7.25 -6.71 -8.45
CA ILE A 9 6.28 -7.68 -7.92
C ILE A 9 7.05 -8.85 -7.30
N GLN A 10 6.72 -9.15 -6.05
CA GLN A 10 7.23 -10.33 -5.38
C GLN A 10 6.35 -11.52 -5.71
N THR A 11 6.96 -12.68 -5.96
CA THR A 11 6.23 -13.93 -6.21
C THR A 11 6.54 -14.91 -5.10
N ILE A 12 5.53 -15.31 -4.35
CA ILE A 12 5.65 -16.38 -3.36
C ILE A 12 5.05 -17.65 -3.97
N ARG A 13 5.85 -18.71 -3.99
CA ARG A 13 5.45 -20.03 -4.51
C ARG A 13 5.33 -21.00 -3.34
N SER A 14 4.22 -21.71 -3.28
CA SER A 14 4.01 -22.79 -2.33
C SER A 14 3.74 -24.08 -3.10
N LYS A 15 4.23 -25.21 -2.58
CA LYS A 15 4.14 -26.51 -3.27
C LYS A 15 2.68 -26.84 -3.61
N GLY A 16 2.42 -27.15 -4.88
CA GLY A 16 1.09 -27.51 -5.38
C GLY A 16 0.08 -26.37 -5.49
N GLN A 17 0.44 -25.13 -5.17
CA GLN A 17 -0.46 -23.97 -5.27
C GLN A 17 -0.03 -23.02 -6.38
N LYS A 18 -1.01 -22.28 -6.92
CA LYS A 18 -0.75 -21.19 -7.85
C LYS A 18 0.13 -20.12 -7.17
N PRO A 19 1.14 -19.57 -7.86
CA PRO A 19 1.97 -18.49 -7.33
C PRO A 19 1.11 -17.31 -6.88
N ARG A 20 1.46 -16.74 -5.72
CA ARG A 20 0.82 -15.53 -5.20
C ARG A 20 1.73 -14.35 -5.46
N LEU A 21 1.16 -13.28 -6.01
CA LEU A 21 1.88 -12.04 -6.29
C LEU A 21 1.62 -11.04 -5.18
N TYR A 22 2.68 -10.42 -4.69
CA TYR A 22 2.64 -9.40 -3.65
C TYR A 22 3.34 -8.13 -4.12
N LEU A 23 2.72 -6.99 -3.83
CA LEU A 23 3.30 -5.66 -4.01
C LEU A 23 3.67 -5.11 -2.64
N ALA A 24 4.94 -4.75 -2.47
CA ALA A 24 5.38 -4.06 -1.26
C ALA A 24 5.13 -2.56 -1.42
N ILE A 25 4.50 -1.94 -0.42
CA ILE A 25 4.36 -0.48 -0.36
C ILE A 25 5.60 0.07 0.35
N PRO A 26 6.42 0.91 -0.29
CA PRO A 26 7.58 1.51 0.35
C PRO A 26 7.16 2.35 1.56
N MET A 27 7.93 2.27 2.66
CA MET A 27 7.62 3.01 3.89
C MET A 27 7.50 4.52 3.65
N ALA A 28 8.34 5.08 2.77
CA ALA A 28 8.27 6.49 2.39
C ALA A 28 6.93 6.87 1.73
N LEU A 29 6.39 5.99 0.86
CA LEU A 29 5.08 6.20 0.24
C LEU A 29 3.97 6.06 1.27
N ALA A 30 4.03 5.02 2.12
CA ALA A 30 3.05 4.81 3.19
C ALA A 30 2.98 6.03 4.14
N ALA A 31 4.13 6.54 4.57
CA ALA A 31 4.21 7.74 5.40
C ALA A 31 3.69 8.99 4.68
N ALA A 32 3.99 9.15 3.38
CA ALA A 32 3.53 10.32 2.60
C ALA A 32 2.00 10.39 2.44
N ILE A 33 1.29 9.27 2.61
CA ILE A 33 -0.16 9.19 2.50
C ILE A 33 -0.83 8.80 3.83
N ASP A 34 -0.11 8.81 4.94
CA ASP A 34 -0.61 8.37 6.26
C ASP A 34 -1.29 6.99 6.21
N MET A 35 -0.63 6.01 5.58
CA MET A 35 -1.06 4.62 5.53
C MET A 35 -0.39 3.81 6.64
N ASP A 36 -1.21 3.10 7.40
CA ASP A 36 -0.77 2.22 8.48
C ASP A 36 -0.95 0.73 8.11
N GLY A 37 -0.16 -0.14 8.74
CA GLY A 37 -0.34 -1.59 8.62
C GLY A 37 -1.71 -2.03 9.16
N GLY A 38 -2.39 -2.94 8.43
CA GLY A 38 -3.71 -3.45 8.80
C GLY A 38 -4.90 -2.67 8.22
N GLU A 39 -4.64 -1.64 7.42
CA GLU A 39 -5.71 -0.92 6.72
C GLU A 39 -6.39 -1.78 5.64
N LYS A 40 -7.72 -1.65 5.53
CA LYS A 40 -8.51 -2.29 4.47
C LYS A 40 -8.42 -1.46 3.19
N VAL A 41 -7.80 -2.04 2.18
CA VAL A 41 -7.61 -1.44 0.86
C VAL A 41 -8.11 -2.38 -0.24
N GLU A 42 -8.44 -1.80 -1.38
CA GLU A 42 -8.93 -2.51 -2.55
C GLU A 42 -8.22 -2.00 -3.81
N TRP A 43 -8.05 -2.88 -4.79
CA TRP A 43 -7.55 -2.49 -6.11
C TRP A 43 -8.70 -2.22 -7.06
N LYS A 44 -8.77 -1.00 -7.60
CA LYS A 44 -9.62 -0.67 -8.73
C LYS A 44 -8.83 -0.82 -10.02
N LEU A 45 -9.26 -1.75 -10.87
CA LEU A 45 -8.71 -1.91 -12.22
C LEU A 45 -9.13 -0.70 -13.08
N VAL A 46 -8.16 -0.07 -13.74
CA VAL A 46 -8.40 1.06 -14.65
C VAL A 46 -8.22 0.59 -16.09
N ASP A 47 -7.05 0.01 -16.36
CA ASP A 47 -6.69 -0.59 -17.65
C ASP A 47 -5.65 -1.71 -17.44
N LYS A 48 -5.12 -2.27 -18.52
CA LYS A 48 -4.13 -3.37 -18.46
C LYS A 48 -2.78 -2.96 -17.84
N GLN A 49 -2.49 -1.67 -17.72
CA GLN A 49 -1.23 -1.11 -17.25
C GLN A 49 -1.39 -0.35 -15.92
N LYS A 50 -2.62 0.01 -15.54
CA LYS A 50 -2.91 0.88 -14.41
C LYS A 50 -3.96 0.28 -13.48
N LEU A 51 -3.64 0.35 -12.20
CA LEU A 51 -4.49 -0.02 -11.08
C LEU A 51 -4.41 1.09 -10.04
N TYR A 52 -5.56 1.43 -9.44
CA TYR A 52 -5.62 2.37 -8.32
C TYR A 52 -5.84 1.61 -7.02
N LEU A 53 -5.15 2.05 -5.97
CA LEU A 53 -5.43 1.58 -4.63
C LEU A 53 -6.50 2.48 -4.01
N LEU A 54 -7.66 1.91 -3.71
CA LEU A 54 -8.73 2.55 -2.96
C LEU A 54 -8.62 2.17 -1.48
N ARG A 55 -8.76 3.15 -0.61
CA ARG A 55 -8.72 2.98 0.84
C ARG A 55 -10.15 3.07 1.37
N HIS A 56 -10.60 2.04 2.10
CA HIS A 56 -11.98 1.97 2.61
C HIS A 56 -12.17 2.76 3.90
N GLN A 57 -11.12 2.86 4.70
CA GLN A 57 -11.07 3.63 5.94
C GLN A 57 -9.69 4.23 6.03
N ALA A 58 -9.45 5.32 5.27
CA ALA A 58 -8.29 6.16 5.54
C ALA A 58 -8.39 6.52 7.02
N THR A 59 -7.48 5.98 7.84
CA THR A 59 -7.47 6.26 9.26
C THR A 59 -7.29 7.76 9.35
N ASN A 60 -8.37 8.48 9.67
CA ASN A 60 -8.34 9.90 9.92
C ASN A 60 -7.71 10.08 11.30
N LYS A 61 -6.50 9.54 11.49
CA LYS A 61 -5.64 9.85 12.61
C LYS A 61 -5.17 11.27 12.34
N LYS A 62 -6.01 12.23 12.74
CA LYS A 62 -5.53 13.55 13.13
C LYS A 62 -4.29 13.29 13.97
N SER A 63 -3.15 13.77 13.47
CA SER A 63 -1.86 13.78 14.15
C SER A 63 -2.05 14.07 15.64
N GLN A 64 -2.17 13.04 16.46
CA GLN A 64 -2.02 13.18 17.90
C GLN A 64 -0.51 13.18 18.12
N ARG A 65 0.07 14.34 17.85
CA ARG A 65 1.37 14.73 18.39
C ARG A 65 1.25 14.69 19.91
N LYS A 66 1.45 13.51 20.50
CA LYS A 66 1.65 13.37 21.94
C LYS A 66 2.98 14.06 22.25
N ASN A 67 2.90 15.32 22.65
CA ASN A 67 3.93 15.95 23.46
C ASN A 67 4.12 15.06 24.70
N LYS A 68 5.20 14.27 24.73
CA LYS A 68 5.74 13.76 25.98
C LYS A 68 6.52 14.92 26.61
N LYS A 69 5.91 15.52 27.64
CA LYS A 69 6.63 16.25 28.69
C LYS A 69 7.47 15.24 29.47
#